data_AF-A0A0S8H6Q0-F1
#
_entry.id   AF-A0A0S8H6Q0-F1
#
_cell.length_a   1.000
_cell.length_b   1.000
_cell.length_c   1.000
_cell.angle_alpha   90.00
_cell.angle_beta   90.00
_cell.angle_gamma   90.00
#
_symmetry.space_group_name_H-M   'P 1'
#
loop_
_entity.id
_entity.type
_entity.pdbx_description
1 polymer ?
#
loop_
_entity_poly.entity_id
_entity_poly.type
_entity_poly.pdbx_seq_one_letter_code
_entity_poly.pdbx_strand_id
1 'polypeptide(L)'
;MNDDPKVIEYINAAQSHQKEIMLTIRKMIFELVPDVGEAIKWGTPVYSRIKNICYMAAFKKHVTFAFYNGQMLKDPDGILEGTGKMMKHIKFKKIEDVDQEQIKKWILEGFYV
;
A
#
# COMPACT_ATOMS: atom_id res chain seq x y z
N MET A 1 2.47 8.60 -15.90
CA MET A 1 1.75 7.59 -15.10
C MET A 1 0.91 6.78 -16.07
N ASN A 2 1.11 5.47 -16.13
CA ASN A 2 0.25 4.59 -16.92
C ASN A 2 -0.77 4.04 -15.92
N ASP A 3 -1.87 4.78 -15.74
CA ASP A 3 -2.85 4.47 -14.72
C ASP A 3 -3.67 3.24 -15.12
N ASP A 4 -3.73 2.21 -14.27
CA ASP A 4 -4.60 1.05 -14.53
C ASP A 4 -6.06 1.47 -14.27
N PRO A 5 -6.95 1.41 -15.29
CA PRO A 5 -8.32 1.87 -15.14
C PRO A 5 -9.11 1.09 -14.08
N LYS A 6 -8.80 -0.19 -13.85
CA LYS A 6 -9.45 -1.00 -12.81
C LYS A 6 -9.01 -0.60 -11.41
N VAL A 7 -7.75 -0.17 -11.26
CA VAL A 7 -7.25 0.37 -9.99
C VAL A 7 -7.91 1.73 -9.70
N ILE A 8 -8.04 2.59 -10.71
CA ILE A 8 -8.79 3.85 -10.58
C ILE A 8 -10.25 3.60 -10.20
N GLU A 9 -10.92 2.65 -10.87
CA GLU A 9 -12.31 2.29 -10.58
C GLU A 9 -12.48 1.80 -9.14
N TYR A 10 -11.58 0.91 -8.68
CA TYR A 10 -11.57 0.44 -7.30
C TYR A 10 -11.46 1.59 -6.28
N ILE A 11 -10.52 2.53 -6.51
CA ILE A 11 -10.35 3.68 -5.64
C ILE A 11 -11.60 4.58 -5.69
N ASN A 12 -12.16 4.81 -6.88
CA ASN A 12 -13.36 5.63 -7.04
C ASN A 12 -14.62 5.03 -6.39
N ALA A 13 -14.68 3.72 -6.20
CA ALA A 13 -15.76 3.05 -5.47
C ALA A 13 -15.62 3.14 -3.93
N ALA A 14 -14.45 3.51 -3.40
CA ALA A 14 -14.20 3.59 -1.96
C ALA A 14 -14.85 4.82 -1.30
N GLN A 15 -14.93 4.86 0.03
CA GLN A 15 -15.44 6.03 0.76
C GLN A 15 -14.46 7.21 0.67
N SER A 16 -14.93 8.47 0.73
CA SER A 16 -14.09 9.66 0.49
C SER A 16 -12.77 9.68 1.29
N HIS A 17 -12.80 9.38 2.59
CA HIS A 17 -11.59 9.31 3.42
C HIS A 17 -10.64 8.18 3.00
N GLN A 18 -11.17 7.07 2.49
CA GLN A 18 -10.39 5.94 1.99
C GLN A 18 -9.74 6.27 0.66
N LYS A 19 -10.45 6.98 -0.23
CA LYS A 19 -9.89 7.49 -1.49
C LYS A 19 -8.66 8.34 -1.22
N GLU A 20 -8.77 9.26 -0.28
CA GLU A 20 -7.67 10.16 0.08
C GLU A 20 -6.43 9.41 0.57
N ILE A 21 -6.61 8.43 1.47
CA ILE A 21 -5.53 7.55 1.94
C ILE A 21 -4.90 6.80 0.77
N MET A 22 -5.72 6.13 -0.04
CA MET A 22 -5.26 5.29 -1.15
C MET A 22 -4.55 6.09 -2.23
N LEU A 23 -5.06 7.27 -2.60
CA LEU A 23 -4.43 8.15 -3.57
C LEU A 23 -3.11 8.71 -3.06
N THR A 24 -3.03 9.05 -1.76
CA THR A 24 -1.79 9.50 -1.13
C THR A 24 -0.72 8.42 -1.17
N ILE A 25 -1.04 7.19 -0.75
CA ILE A 25 -0.11 6.06 -0.78
C ILE A 25 0.28 5.70 -2.21
N ARG A 26 -0.70 5.62 -3.13
CA ARG A 26 -0.46 5.35 -4.56
C ARG A 26 0.50 6.36 -5.16
N LYS A 27 0.31 7.65 -4.89
CA LYS A 27 1.20 8.72 -5.35
C LYS A 27 2.63 8.50 -4.87
N MET A 28 2.83 8.22 -3.58
CA MET A 28 4.16 7.94 -3.03
C MET A 28 4.82 6.73 -3.69
N ILE A 29 4.06 5.67 -3.99
CA ILE A 29 4.59 4.48 -4.70
C ILE A 29 5.11 4.86 -6.09
N PHE A 30 4.32 5.61 -6.88
CA PHE A 30 4.74 6.02 -8.23
C PHE A 30 5.89 7.04 -8.22
N GLU A 31 5.96 7.91 -7.21
CA GLU A 31 7.07 8.88 -7.07
C GLU A 31 8.39 8.19 -6.70
N LEU A 32 8.34 7.17 -5.84
CA LEU A 32 9.52 6.48 -5.33
C LEU A 32 9.99 5.32 -6.20
N VAL A 33 9.10 4.74 -7.01
CA VAL A 33 9.37 3.53 -7.79
C VAL A 33 8.97 3.75 -9.25
N PRO A 34 9.85 4.33 -10.09
CA PRO A 34 9.51 4.78 -11.44
C PRO A 34 9.04 3.68 -12.39
N ASP A 35 9.43 2.42 -12.15
CA ASP A 35 9.10 1.25 -12.97
C ASP A 35 8.06 0.34 -12.29
N VAL A 36 7.31 0.86 -11.31
CA VAL A 36 6.24 0.11 -10.66
C VAL A 36 5.07 -0.13 -11.63
N GLY A 37 4.61 -1.38 -11.66
CA GLY A 37 3.32 -1.73 -12.23
C GLY A 37 2.26 -1.83 -11.14
N GLU A 38 1.01 -1.53 -11.50
CA GLU A 38 -0.17 -1.79 -10.67
C GLU A 38 -1.18 -2.64 -11.45
N ALA A 39 -1.96 -3.44 -10.74
CA ALA A 39 -3.09 -4.17 -11.29
C ALA A 39 -4.06 -4.59 -10.18
N ILE A 40 -5.32 -4.84 -10.52
CA ILE A 40 -6.22 -5.55 -9.61
C ILE A 40 -5.86 -7.03 -9.59
N LYS A 41 -5.46 -7.55 -8.42
CA LYS A 41 -5.30 -8.99 -8.16
C LYS A 41 -6.07 -9.36 -6.90
N TRP A 42 -6.77 -10.49 -6.95
CA TRP A 42 -7.61 -10.97 -5.84
C TRP A 42 -8.60 -9.91 -5.31
N GLY A 43 -9.10 -9.04 -6.19
CA GLY A 43 -10.02 -7.97 -5.83
C GLY A 43 -9.40 -6.75 -5.16
N THR A 44 -8.07 -6.61 -5.14
CA THR A 44 -7.36 -5.48 -4.51
C THR A 44 -6.30 -4.89 -5.45
N PRO A 45 -6.02 -3.57 -5.37
CA PRO A 45 -4.85 -2.98 -6.00
C PRO A 45 -3.55 -3.59 -5.47
N VAL A 46 -2.78 -4.20 -6.35
CA VAL A 46 -1.45 -4.77 -6.07
C VAL A 46 -0.41 -4.02 -6.88
N TYR A 47 0.68 -3.65 -6.22
CA TYR A 47 1.83 -2.98 -6.80
C TYR A 47 3.01 -3.95 -6.88
N SER A 48 3.66 -3.98 -8.04
CA SER A 48 4.66 -4.98 -8.38
C SER A 48 5.76 -4.44 -9.29
N ARG A 49 6.95 -5.03 -9.17
CA ARG A 49 7.99 -4.98 -10.20
C ARG A 49 8.12 -6.39 -10.81
N ILE A 50 9.24 -7.07 -10.55
CA ILE A 50 9.43 -8.49 -10.93
C ILE A 50 8.46 -9.42 -10.18
N LYS A 51 8.09 -9.05 -8.95
CA LYS A 51 7.17 -9.80 -8.07
C LYS A 51 6.15 -8.84 -7.44
N ASN A 52 5.08 -9.39 -6.86
CA ASN A 52 4.14 -8.62 -6.04
C ASN A 52 4.85 -8.14 -4.76
N ILE A 53 4.74 -6.84 -4.45
CA ILE A 53 5.46 -6.23 -3.33
C ILE A 53 4.48 -5.80 -2.23
N CYS A 54 3.49 -4.99 -2.59
CA CYS A 54 2.50 -4.50 -1.64
C CYS A 54 1.12 -4.42 -2.28
N TYR A 55 0.10 -4.27 -1.45
CA TYR A 55 -1.28 -4.08 -1.88
C TYR A 55 -2.03 -3.17 -0.92
N MET A 56 -3.13 -2.59 -1.40
CA MET A 56 -4.07 -1.82 -0.60
C MET A 56 -5.44 -2.47 -0.63
N ALA A 57 -6.15 -2.46 0.49
CA ALA A 57 -7.52 -2.95 0.57
C ALA A 57 -8.39 -2.00 1.40
N ALA A 58 -9.48 -1.54 0.82
CA ALA A 58 -10.50 -0.75 1.52
C ALA A 58 -11.47 -1.68 2.25
N PHE A 59 -11.56 -1.53 3.57
CA PHE A 59 -12.53 -2.21 4.44
C PHE A 59 -13.54 -1.20 4.99
N LYS A 60 -14.66 -1.67 5.54
CA LYS A 60 -15.75 -0.79 6.05
C LYS A 60 -15.29 0.34 7.02
N LYS A 61 -14.18 0.17 7.72
CA LYS A 61 -13.71 1.12 8.77
C LYS A 61 -12.28 1.63 8.57
N HIS A 62 -11.53 1.12 7.60
CA HIS A 62 -10.11 1.46 7.43
C HIS A 62 -9.62 1.02 6.05
N VAL A 63 -8.50 1.59 5.62
CA VAL A 63 -7.67 1.08 4.53
C VAL A 63 -6.54 0.26 5.14
N THR A 64 -6.30 -0.93 4.63
CA THR A 64 -5.10 -1.71 4.93
C THR A 64 -4.07 -1.45 3.84
N PHE A 65 -2.84 -1.16 4.23
CA PHE A 65 -1.66 -1.21 3.36
C PHE A 65 -0.75 -2.33 3.84
N ALA A 66 -0.42 -3.26 2.95
CA ALA A 66 0.23 -4.51 3.30
C ALA A 66 1.37 -4.85 2.35
N PHE A 67 2.40 -5.48 2.89
CA PHE A 67 3.58 -5.95 2.17
C PHE A 67 3.65 -7.47 2.24
N TYR A 68 3.81 -8.13 1.07
CA TYR A 68 3.88 -9.58 0.99
C TYR A 68 5.09 -10.16 1.74
N ASN A 69 6.23 -9.48 1.67
CA ASN A 69 7.46 -9.79 2.41
C ASN A 69 7.72 -8.76 3.52
N GLY A 70 6.66 -8.37 4.22
CA GLY A 70 6.71 -7.34 5.25
C GLY A 70 7.64 -7.64 6.43
N GLN A 71 8.03 -8.90 6.66
CA GLN A 71 9.07 -9.26 7.65
C GLN A 71 10.46 -8.69 7.36
N MET A 72 10.72 -8.25 6.13
CA MET A 72 11.98 -7.64 5.73
C MET A 72 12.02 -6.14 6.03
N LEU A 73 10.88 -5.54 6.36
CA LEU A 73 10.78 -4.12 6.67
C LEU A 73 11.32 -3.85 8.07
N LYS A 74 12.00 -2.71 8.22
CA LYS A 74 12.47 -2.25 9.51
C LYS A 74 11.30 -1.62 10.26
N ASP A 75 10.92 -2.25 11.36
CA ASP A 75 9.81 -1.81 12.21
C ASP A 75 10.22 -1.86 13.69
N PRO A 76 11.14 -0.97 14.12
CA PRO A 76 11.65 -0.97 15.49
C PRO A 76 10.57 -0.66 16.54
N ASP A 77 9.56 0.11 16.14
CA ASP A 77 8.46 0.53 17.00
C ASP A 77 7.28 -0.46 17.01
N GLY A 78 7.37 -1.55 16.22
CA GLY A 78 6.35 -2.59 16.18
C GLY A 78 4.99 -2.11 15.66
N ILE A 79 4.99 -1.13 14.76
CA ILE A 79 3.78 -0.52 14.19
C ILE A 79 3.06 -1.49 13.26
N LEU A 80 3.81 -2.37 12.57
CA LEU A 80 3.24 -3.29 11.60
C LEU A 80 2.53 -4.47 12.28
N GLU A 81 1.27 -4.64 11.93
CA GLU A 81 0.44 -5.76 12.33
C GLU A 81 0.66 -6.99 11.44
N GLY A 82 0.31 -8.17 11.97
CA GLY A 82 0.33 -9.44 11.24
C GLY A 82 0.89 -10.58 12.08
N THR A 83 0.12 -11.67 12.18
CA THR A 83 0.47 -12.87 12.94
C THR A 83 1.22 -13.93 12.12
N GLY A 84 1.33 -13.73 10.80
CA GLY A 84 2.05 -14.61 9.89
C GLY A 84 3.54 -14.24 9.76
N LYS A 85 4.35 -15.20 9.29
CA LYS A 85 5.80 -15.00 9.11
C LYS A 85 6.15 -13.99 8.01
N MET A 86 5.41 -13.95 6.90
CA MET A 86 5.81 -13.22 5.71
C MET A 86 5.13 -11.85 5.56
N MET A 87 3.81 -11.81 5.70
CA MET A 87 3.01 -10.62 5.41
C MET A 87 2.87 -9.71 6.64
N LYS A 88 3.16 -8.42 6.45
CA LYS A 88 2.93 -7.38 7.46
C LYS A 88 2.07 -6.26 6.87
N HIS A 89 1.29 -5.60 7.72
CA HIS A 89 0.35 -4.58 7.29
C HIS A 89 0.14 -3.49 8.34
N ILE A 90 -0.40 -2.37 7.89
CA ILE A 90 -0.84 -1.26 8.73
C ILE A 90 -2.24 -0.83 8.30
N LYS A 91 -3.02 -0.31 9.25
CA LYS A 91 -4.40 0.14 9.03
C LYS A 91 -4.53 1.65 9.24
N PHE A 92 -5.18 2.33 8.31
CA PHE A 92 -5.46 3.76 8.38
C PHE A 92 -6.97 3.98 8.40
N LYS A 93 -7.48 4.74 9.37
CA LYS A 93 -8.89 5.11 9.44
C LYS A 93 -9.15 6.47 8.80
N LYS A 94 -8.14 7.34 8.82
CA LYS A 94 -8.18 8.70 8.26
C LYS A 94 -6.80 9.09 7.74
N ILE A 95 -6.72 10.17 6.97
CA ILE A 95 -5.48 10.58 6.31
C ILE A 95 -4.38 10.96 7.31
N GLU A 96 -4.75 11.48 8.48
CA GLU A 96 -3.81 11.87 9.52
C GLU A 96 -3.13 10.66 10.19
N ASP A 97 -3.66 9.45 10.01
CA ASP A 97 -3.00 8.23 10.48
C ASP A 97 -1.81 7.84 9.55
N VAL A 98 -1.71 8.45 8.36
CA VAL A 98 -0.66 8.14 7.39
C VAL A 98 0.59 8.96 7.70
N ASP A 99 1.51 8.36 8.46
CA ASP A 99 2.89 8.88 8.57
C ASP A 99 3.61 8.71 7.23
N GLN A 100 3.51 9.74 6.38
CA GLN A 100 4.07 9.69 5.03
C GLN A 100 5.57 9.39 5.01
N GLU A 101 6.34 9.89 5.98
CA GLU A 101 7.78 9.66 6.01
C GLU A 101 8.09 8.19 6.33
N GLN A 102 7.37 7.60 7.29
CA GLN A 102 7.52 6.17 7.58
C GLN A 102 7.03 5.28 6.44
N ILE A 103 5.91 5.64 5.80
CA ILE A 103 5.38 4.88 4.65
C ILE A 103 6.34 4.93 3.46
N LYS A 104 6.95 6.10 3.15
CA LYS A 104 7.97 6.20 2.10
C LYS A 104 9.16 5.29 2.36
N LYS A 105 9.64 5.20 3.61
CA LYS A 105 10.73 4.28 3.99
C LYS A 105 10.35 2.83 3.72
N TRP A 106 9.17 2.39 4.16
CA TRP A 106 8.72 1.01 3.90
C TRP A 106 8.44 0.73 2.42
N ILE A 107 8.01 1.71 1.63
CA ILE A 107 7.92 1.56 0.17
C ILE A 107 9.31 1.28 -0.41
N LEU A 108 10.32 2.10 -0.09
CA LEU A 108 11.68 1.91 -0.59
C LEU A 108 12.26 0.56 -0.14
N GLU A 109 12.08 0.19 1.12
CA GLU A 109 12.49 -1.12 1.64
C GLU A 109 11.74 -2.27 0.95
N GLY A 110 10.43 -2.15 0.73
CA GLY A 110 9.66 -3.21 0.07
C GLY A 110 10.08 -3.45 -1.39
N PHE A 111 10.44 -2.39 -2.12
CA PHE A 111 10.70 -2.45 -3.57
C PHE A 111 12.17 -2.65 -3.96
N TYR A 112 13.12 -2.37 -3.05
CA TYR A 112 14.56 -2.39 -3.34
C TYR A 112 15.40 -3.28 -2.40
N VAL A 113 14.76 -4.09 -1.56
CA VAL A 113 15.43 -5.10 -0.70
C VAL A 113 15.42 -6.48 -1.33
#